data_AF-A0A7S4SUU6-F1
#
_entry.id   AF-A0A7S4SUU6-F1
#
_cell.length_a   1.000
_cell.length_b   1.000
_cell.length_c   1.000
_cell.angle_alpha   90.00
_cell.angle_beta   90.00
_cell.angle_gamma   90.00
#
_symmetry.space_group_name_H-M   'P 1'
#
loop_
_entity.id
_entity.type
_entity.pdbx_description
1 polymer ?
#
loop_
_entity_poly.entity_id
_entity_poly.type
_entity_poly.pdbx_seq_one_letter_code
_entity_poly.pdbx_strand_id
1 'polypeptide(L)'
;NKWIQKCACVSVSRFIASPIIMLTCLRFLHKFDMIGNAQEAPILWFVLLLESCMPPAQNAVLMLQVANKGREASELAKFLFCIYVTAMIPVTVIVGISLQRLGLV
;
A
#
# COMPACT_ATOMS: atom_id res chain seq x y z
N ASN A 1 -5.41 23.85 -3.97
CA ASN A 1 -5.96 23.39 -2.68
C ASN A 1 -4.95 22.45 -2.03
N LYS A 2 -4.28 22.86 -0.95
CA LYS A 2 -3.17 22.09 -0.32
C LYS A 2 -3.60 20.71 0.18
N TRP A 3 -4.88 20.55 0.52
CA TRP A 3 -5.43 19.28 1.00
C TRP A 3 -5.49 18.22 -0.10
N ILE A 4 -5.97 18.60 -1.29
CA ILE A 4 -6.01 17.72 -2.48
C ILE A 4 -4.60 17.28 -2.88
N GLN A 5 -3.62 18.19 -2.83
CA GLN A 5 -2.22 17.87 -3.14
C GLN A 5 -1.64 16.82 -2.18
N LYS A 6 -1.96 16.91 -0.88
CA LYS A 6 -1.56 15.90 0.12
C LYS A 6 -2.18 14.55 -0.17
N CYS A 7 -3.49 14.51 -0.44
CA CYS A 7 -4.18 13.27 -0.79
C CYS A 7 -3.57 12.63 -2.04
N ALA A 8 -3.36 13.41 -3.10
CA ALA A 8 -2.76 12.94 -4.34
C ALA A 8 -1.33 12.41 -4.12
N CYS A 9 -0.50 13.11 -3.35
CA CYS A 9 0.86 12.67 -3.04
C CYS A 9 0.89 11.33 -2.27
N VAL A 10 0.03 11.18 -1.26
CA VAL A 10 -0.08 9.93 -0.51
C VAL A 10 -0.64 8.81 -1.38
N SER A 11 -1.66 9.07 -2.18
CA SER A 11 -2.23 8.08 -3.09
C SER A 11 -1.21 7.63 -4.15
N VAL A 12 -0.47 8.55 -4.77
CA VAL A 12 0.56 8.20 -5.77
C VAL A 12 1.70 7.41 -5.12
N SER A 13 2.19 7.84 -3.95
CA SER A 13 3.26 7.10 -3.27
C SER A 13 2.84 5.69 -2.85
N ARG A 14 1.59 5.52 -2.39
CA ARG A 14 1.07 4.22 -1.94
C ARG A 14 0.62 3.30 -3.07
N PHE A 15 -0.06 3.82 -4.07
CA PHE A 15 -0.66 3.00 -5.14
C PHE A 15 0.20 2.94 -6.40
N ILE A 16 1.29 3.70 -6.50
CA ILE A 16 2.19 3.63 -7.66
C ILE A 16 3.62 3.33 -7.22
N ALA A 17 4.22 4.21 -6.42
CA ALA A 17 5.63 4.06 -6.07
C ALA A 17 5.89 2.79 -5.24
N SER A 18 5.12 2.57 -4.17
CA SER A 18 5.27 1.43 -3.27
C SER A 18 5.15 0.06 -3.96
N PRO A 19 4.10 -0.24 -4.77
CA PRO A 19 4.02 -1.53 -5.48
C PRO A 19 5.12 -1.73 -6.51
N ILE A 20 5.56 -0.69 -7.21
CA ILE A 20 6.70 -0.78 -8.14
C ILE A 20 7.98 -1.13 -7.39
N ILE A 21 8.24 -0.46 -6.26
CA ILE A 21 9.39 -0.75 -5.40
C ILE A 21 9.31 -2.20 -4.91
N MET A 22 8.15 -2.63 -4.40
CA MET A 22 7.96 -4.00 -3.92
C MET A 22 8.21 -5.04 -5.02
N LEU A 23 7.60 -4.90 -6.21
CA LEU A 23 7.83 -5.81 -7.33
C LEU A 23 9.33 -5.90 -7.70
N THR A 24 10.02 -4.77 -7.66
CA THR A 24 11.45 -4.70 -7.96
C THR A 24 12.26 -5.42 -6.89
N CYS A 25 11.94 -5.20 -5.61
CA CYS A 25 12.56 -5.89 -4.48
C CYS A 25 12.34 -7.40 -4.56
N LEU A 26 11.11 -7.87 -4.83
CA LEU A 26 10.80 -9.30 -4.95
C LEU A 26 11.59 -9.96 -6.07
N ARG A 27 11.65 -9.32 -7.25
CA ARG A 27 12.46 -9.82 -8.38
C ARG A 27 13.95 -9.86 -8.05
N PHE A 28 14.45 -8.86 -7.32
CA PHE A 28 15.84 -8.82 -6.89
C PHE A 28 16.13 -9.94 -5.88
N LEU A 29 15.32 -10.09 -4.83
CA LEU A 29 15.46 -11.14 -3.83
C LEU A 29 15.38 -12.54 -4.45
N HIS A 30 14.49 -12.74 -5.42
CA HIS A 30 14.42 -14.00 -6.15
C HIS A 30 15.70 -14.27 -6.96
N LYS A 31 16.29 -13.25 -7.58
CA LYS A 31 17.57 -13.38 -8.31
C LYS A 31 18.73 -13.84 -7.40
N PHE A 32 18.68 -13.53 -6.11
CA PHE A 32 19.67 -13.98 -5.11
C PHE A 32 19.23 -15.26 -4.37
N ASP A 33 18.18 -15.93 -4.85
CA ASP A 33 17.66 -17.17 -4.26
C ASP A 33 17.24 -17.03 -2.78
N MET A 34 16.90 -15.80 -2.35
CA MET A 34 16.44 -15.52 -0.99
C MET A 34 14.95 -15.80 -0.80
N ILE A 35 14.19 -15.78 -1.91
CA ILE A 35 12.77 -16.12 -1.95
C ILE A 35 12.50 -17.01 -3.18
N GLY A 36 11.56 -17.94 -3.04
CA GLY A 36 11.05 -18.73 -4.17
C GLY A 36 10.40 -17.86 -5.24
N ASN A 37 10.25 -18.40 -6.44
CA ASN A 37 9.55 -17.69 -7.51
C ASN A 37 8.04 -17.54 -7.19
N ALA A 38 7.33 -16.75 -8.00
CA ALA A 38 5.92 -16.49 -7.77
C ALA A 38 5.07 -17.76 -7.79
N GLN A 39 5.44 -18.78 -8.57
CA GLN A 39 4.70 -20.03 -8.70
C GLN A 39 4.95 -20.98 -7.51
N GLU A 40 6.14 -20.96 -6.94
CA GLU A 40 6.53 -21.75 -5.76
C GLU A 40 5.95 -21.16 -4.47
N ALA A 41 5.89 -19.83 -4.36
CA ALA A 41 5.43 -19.12 -3.17
C ALA A 41 4.34 -18.08 -3.50
N PRO A 42 3.20 -18.48 -4.10
CA PRO A 42 2.21 -17.54 -4.63
C PRO A 42 1.57 -16.66 -3.56
N ILE A 43 1.33 -17.21 -2.37
CA ILE A 43 0.78 -16.46 -1.23
C ILE A 43 1.76 -15.40 -0.73
N LEU A 44 3.07 -15.71 -0.68
CA LEU A 44 4.07 -14.74 -0.25
C LEU A 44 4.10 -13.54 -1.19
N TRP A 45 4.17 -13.79 -2.49
CA TRP A 45 4.18 -12.75 -3.52
C TRP A 45 2.88 -11.94 -3.51
N PHE A 46 1.73 -12.60 -3.38
CA PHE A 46 0.44 -11.93 -3.25
C PHE A 46 0.39 -11.02 -2.02
N VAL A 47 0.71 -11.52 -0.83
CA VAL A 47 0.64 -10.76 0.42
C VAL A 47 1.60 -9.57 0.38
N LEU A 48 2.84 -9.75 -0.07
CA LEU A 48 3.80 -8.65 -0.13
C LEU A 48 3.37 -7.55 -1.11
N LEU A 49 2.77 -7.93 -2.24
CA LEU A 49 2.21 -6.96 -3.19
C LEU A 49 0.97 -6.26 -2.63
N LEU A 50 0.07 -7.01 -2.00
CA LEU A 50 -1.12 -6.47 -1.36
C LEU A 50 -0.74 -5.44 -0.29
N GLU A 51 0.16 -5.80 0.62
CA GLU A 51 0.67 -4.93 1.69
C GLU A 51 1.35 -3.67 1.14
N SER A 52 2.07 -3.78 0.02
CA SER A 52 2.69 -2.61 -0.61
C SER A 52 1.65 -1.60 -1.12
N CYS A 53 0.43 -2.05 -1.43
CA CYS A 53 -0.67 -1.21 -1.90
C CYS A 53 -1.59 -0.77 -0.75
N MET A 54 -1.40 -1.25 0.48
CA MET A 54 -2.32 -0.96 1.57
C MET A 54 -2.32 0.54 1.92
N PRO A 55 -3.49 1.12 2.22
CA PRO A 55 -3.57 2.48 2.74
C PRO A 55 -2.78 2.64 4.05
N PRO A 56 -2.44 3.89 4.44
CA PRO A 56 -1.69 4.12 5.66
C PRO A 56 -2.44 3.65 6.92
N ALA A 57 -1.68 3.13 7.89
CA ALA A 57 -2.21 2.52 9.11
C ALA A 57 -3.04 3.49 9.99
N GLN A 58 -4.25 3.08 10.37
CA GLN A 58 -5.16 3.87 11.23
C GLN A 58 -4.65 4.03 12.67
N ASN A 59 -3.75 3.15 13.10
CA ASN A 59 -3.08 3.14 14.40
C ASN A 59 -2.34 4.47 14.66
N ALA A 60 -1.93 5.19 13.60
CA ALA A 60 -1.33 6.52 13.73
C ALA A 60 -2.28 7.54 14.38
N VAL A 61 -3.59 7.41 14.18
CA VAL A 61 -4.60 8.24 14.86
C VAL A 61 -4.58 7.97 16.36
N LEU A 62 -4.52 6.68 16.76
CA LEU A 62 -4.45 6.28 18.17
C LEU A 62 -3.18 6.79 18.83
N MET A 63 -2.04 6.72 18.14
CA MET A 63 -0.77 7.27 18.63
C MET A 63 -0.86 8.78 18.91
N LEU A 64 -1.53 9.55 18.04
CA LEU A 64 -1.75 10.98 18.27
C LEU A 64 -2.70 11.23 19.45
N GLN A 65 -3.73 10.41 19.62
CA GLN A 65 -4.62 10.49 20.78
C GLN A 65 -3.86 10.25 22.09
N VAL A 66 -3.03 9.20 22.16
CA VAL A 66 -2.19 8.91 23.34
C VAL A 66 -1.18 10.03 23.61
N ALA A 67 -0.69 10.71 22.57
CA ALA A 67 0.19 11.86 22.69
C ALA A 67 -0.51 13.18 23.03
N ASN A 68 -1.80 13.15 23.42
CA ASN A 68 -2.64 14.33 23.69
C ASN A 68 -2.75 15.32 22.50
N LYS A 69 -2.61 14.83 21.26
CA LYS A 69 -2.74 15.60 20.01
C LYS A 69 -4.09 15.36 19.33
N GLY A 70 -5.17 15.62 20.08
CA GLY A 70 -6.53 15.28 19.67
C GLY A 70 -7.00 15.99 18.38
N ARG A 71 -6.56 17.23 18.14
CA ARG A 71 -6.90 17.97 16.92
C ARG A 71 -6.25 17.34 15.69
N GLU A 72 -4.95 17.08 15.76
CA GLU A 72 -4.19 16.43 14.69
C GLU A 72 -4.72 15.02 14.42
N ALA A 73 -5.11 14.29 15.47
CA ALA A 73 -5.72 12.97 15.34
C ALA A 73 -7.03 13.02 14.54
N SER A 74 -7.91 14.00 14.78
CA SER A 74 -9.15 14.16 14.01
C SER A 74 -8.89 14.53 12.55
N GLU A 75 -7.93 15.43 12.29
CA GLU A 75 -7.52 15.78 10.92
C GLU A 75 -6.95 14.57 10.18
N LEU A 76 -6.10 13.78 10.83
CA LEU A 76 -5.54 12.55 10.28
C LEU A 76 -6.64 11.51 10.02
N ALA A 77 -7.61 11.35 10.92
CA ALA A 77 -8.72 10.41 10.74
C ALA A 77 -9.56 10.75 9.50
N LYS A 78 -9.91 12.03 9.30
CA LYS A 78 -10.63 12.50 8.10
C LYS A 78 -9.80 12.27 6.83
N PHE A 79 -8.51 12.55 6.90
CA PHE A 79 -7.59 12.32 5.79
C PHE A 79 -7.53 10.84 5.41
N LEU A 80 -7.30 9.95 6.39
CA LEU A 80 -7.25 8.51 6.17
C LEU A 80 -8.57 7.99 5.62
N PHE A 81 -9.70 8.42 6.17
CA PHE A 81 -11.01 8.05 5.65
C PHE A 81 -11.13 8.29 4.14
N CYS A 82 -10.75 9.48 3.66
CA CYS A 82 -10.75 9.77 2.23
C CYS A 82 -9.82 8.86 1.43
N ILE A 83 -8.59 8.62 1.91
CA ILE A 83 -7.66 7.71 1.24
C ILE A 83 -8.27 6.32 1.12
N TYR A 84 -8.83 5.76 2.21
CA TYR A 84 -9.44 4.44 2.23
C TYR A 84 -10.63 4.32 1.26
N VAL A 85 -11.52 5.32 1.23
CA VAL A 85 -12.64 5.34 0.27
C VAL A 85 -12.12 5.30 -1.15
N THR A 86 -11.09 6.09 -1.47
CA THR A 86 -10.50 6.11 -2.82
C THR A 86 -9.62 4.90 -3.13
N ALA A 87 -9.20 4.13 -2.13
CA ALA A 87 -8.25 3.01 -2.28
C ALA A 87 -8.88 1.75 -2.87
N MET A 88 -10.20 1.56 -2.75
CA MET A 88 -10.88 0.33 -3.18
C MET A 88 -10.59 -0.01 -4.65
N ILE A 89 -10.71 0.98 -5.54
CA ILE A 89 -10.47 0.80 -6.98
C ILE A 89 -8.98 0.53 -7.28
N PRO A 90 -8.03 1.42 -6.91
CA PRO A 90 -6.62 1.22 -7.26
C PRO A 90 -6.06 -0.06 -6.67
N VAL A 91 -6.36 -0.41 -5.41
CA VAL A 91 -5.85 -1.65 -4.80
C VAL A 91 -6.30 -2.86 -5.61
N THR A 92 -7.60 -2.94 -5.94
CA THR A 92 -8.14 -4.06 -6.73
C THR A 92 -7.50 -4.14 -8.12
N VAL A 93 -7.38 -3.00 -8.81
CA VAL A 93 -6.81 -2.93 -10.16
C VAL A 93 -5.32 -3.28 -10.18
N ILE A 94 -4.52 -2.70 -9.28
CA ILE A 94 -3.06 -2.89 -9.24
C ILE A 94 -2.73 -4.32 -8.85
N VAL A 95 -3.38 -4.86 -7.81
CA VAL A 95 -3.16 -6.23 -7.38
C VAL A 95 -3.62 -7.19 -8.46
N GLY A 96 -4.80 -7.00 -9.04
CA GLY A 96 -5.31 -7.84 -10.14
C GLY A 96 -4.37 -7.90 -11.34
N ILE A 97 -3.91 -6.74 -11.84
CA ILE A 97 -2.96 -6.68 -12.96
C ILE A 97 -1.62 -7.33 -12.58
N SER A 98 -1.14 -7.12 -11.35
CA SER A 98 0.14 -7.67 -10.90
C SER A 98 0.09 -9.19 -10.82
N LEU A 99 -1.00 -9.74 -10.28
CA LEU A 99 -1.20 -11.18 -10.19
C LEU A 99 -1.33 -11.84 -11.57
N GLN A 100 -2.08 -11.21 -12.48
CA GLN A 100 -2.20 -11.69 -13.86
C GLN A 100 -0.83 -11.71 -14.56
N ARG A 101 -0.01 -10.67 -14.37
CA ARG A 101 1.36 -10.61 -14.92
C ARG A 101 2.31 -11.63 -14.30
N LEU A 102 2.04 -12.06 -13.07
CA LEU A 102 2.79 -13.12 -12.40
C LEU A 102 2.24 -14.52 -12.71
N GLY A 103 1.15 -14.65 -13.48
CA GLY A 103 0.52 -15.93 -13.79
C GLY A 103 -0.11 -16.60 -12.57
N LEU A 104 -0.57 -15.82 -11.59
CA LEU A 104 -1.20 -16.31 -10.36
C LEU A 104 -2.73 -16.38 -10.44
N VAL A 105 -3.32 -15.70 -11.42
CA VAL A 105 -4.74 -15.71 -11.81
C VAL A 105 -4.86 -15.41 -13.30
#